data_AF-L8J104-F1
#
_entry.id   AF-L8J104-F1
#
_cell.length_a   1.000
_cell.length_b   1.000
_cell.length_c   1.000
_cell.angle_alpha   90.00
_cell.angle_beta   90.00
_cell.angle_gamma   90.00
#
_symmetry.space_group_name_H-M   'P 1'
#
loop_
_entity.id
_entity.type
_entity.pdbx_description
1 polymer ?
#
loop_
_entity_poly.entity_id
_entity_poly.type
_entity_poly.pdbx_seq_one_letter_code
_entity_poly.pdbx_strand_id
1 'polypeptide(L)'
;MNTFLLSALCLLGAWATLTGGVIVKDGDFSFSLESVKKLKDLQELQELQEPRIPRNPGGHIASNLCSLPTFPEELKPLCKESNAQEILDRLGAIAADPSTCEICAYAACAGC
;
A
#
# COMPACT_ATOMS: atom_id res chain seq x y z
N MET A 1 33.39 -32.70 -0.60
CA MET A 1 32.95 -31.76 -1.66
C MET A 1 31.46 -31.43 -1.57
N ASN A 2 30.58 -32.37 -1.22
CA ASN A 2 29.12 -32.11 -1.09
C ASN A 2 28.68 -31.25 0.11
N THR A 3 29.39 -31.29 1.24
CA THR A 3 29.01 -30.53 2.46
C THR A 3 29.17 -29.02 2.29
N PHE A 4 30.17 -28.58 1.53
CA PHE A 4 30.36 -27.17 1.19
C PHE A 4 29.26 -26.66 0.25
N LEU A 5 28.83 -27.48 -0.71
CA LEU A 5 27.74 -27.13 -1.63
C LEU A 5 26.39 -27.03 -0.90
N LEU A 6 26.12 -27.95 0.03
CA LEU A 6 24.90 -27.92 0.85
C LEU A 6 24.85 -26.72 1.79
N SER A 7 25.99 -26.37 2.41
CA SER A 7 26.11 -25.18 3.26
C SER A 7 25.90 -23.88 2.47
N ALA A 8 26.54 -23.76 1.31
CA ALA A 8 26.36 -22.60 0.43
C ALA A 8 24.90 -22.46 -0.05
N LEU A 9 24.23 -23.58 -0.38
CA LEU A 9 22.83 -23.58 -0.80
C LEU A 9 21.88 -23.17 0.33
N CYS A 10 22.15 -23.60 1.57
CA CYS A 10 21.36 -23.18 2.74
C CYS A 10 21.54 -21.69 3.06
N LEU A 11 22.76 -21.16 2.93
CA LEU A 11 23.05 -19.73 3.13
C LEU A 11 22.37 -18.85 2.06
N LEU A 12 22.34 -19.31 0.80
CA LEU A 12 21.62 -18.62 -0.28
C LEU A 12 20.10 -18.66 -0.08
N GLY A 13 19.56 -19.78 0.39
CA GLY A 13 18.12 -19.91 0.70
C GLY A 13 17.67 -19.02 1.86
N ALA A 14 18.51 -18.82 2.87
CA ALA A 14 18.21 -17.97 4.02
C ALA A 14 18.25 -16.45 3.73
N TRP A 15 18.98 -16.02 2.69
CA TRP A 15 18.95 -14.62 2.25
C TRP A 15 17.73 -14.28 1.39
N ALA A 16 17.18 -15.26 0.67
CA ALA A 16 16.02 -15.05 -0.19
C ALA A 16 14.70 -14.83 0.58
N THR A 17 14.65 -15.17 1.88
CA THR A 17 13.43 -15.01 2.70
C THR A 17 13.27 -13.64 3.34
N LEU A 18 14.28 -12.77 3.26
CA LEU A 18 14.27 -11.46 3.94
C LEU A 18 13.84 -10.29 3.04
N THR A 19 13.43 -10.56 1.80
CA THR A 19 12.88 -9.55 0.87
C THR A 19 11.36 -9.59 0.77
N GLY A 20 10.68 -10.32 1.67
CA GLY A 20 9.23 -10.33 1.75
C GLY A 20 8.73 -8.99 2.25
N GLY A 21 8.35 -8.10 1.33
CA GLY A 21 7.66 -6.86 1.69
C GLY A 21 6.25 -7.16 2.17
N VAL A 22 5.76 -6.39 3.14
CA VAL A 22 4.36 -6.49 3.58
C VAL A 22 3.43 -6.12 2.44
N ILE A 23 2.42 -6.96 2.23
CA ILE A 23 1.35 -6.78 1.26
C ILE A 23 0.08 -6.36 1.99
N VAL A 24 -0.60 -5.36 1.46
CA VAL A 24 -1.91 -4.91 1.92
C VAL A 24 -2.98 -5.47 0.98
N LYS A 25 -3.98 -6.13 1.54
CA LYS A 25 -5.10 -6.74 0.84
C LYS A 25 -6.40 -5.99 1.14
N ASP A 26 -7.15 -5.70 0.10
CA ASP A 26 -8.48 -5.12 0.19
C ASP A 26 -9.39 -5.80 -0.85
N GLY A 27 -10.24 -6.72 -0.39
CA GLY A 27 -11.01 -7.60 -1.27
C GLY A 27 -10.10 -8.43 -2.18
N ASP A 28 -10.31 -8.33 -3.48
CA ASP A 28 -9.53 -9.02 -4.52
C ASP A 28 -8.22 -8.31 -4.88
N PHE A 29 -7.99 -7.12 -4.32
CA PHE A 29 -6.79 -6.35 -4.60
C PHE A 29 -5.68 -6.63 -3.59
N SER A 30 -4.45 -6.60 -4.07
CA SER A 30 -3.23 -6.77 -3.27
C SER A 30 -2.18 -5.76 -3.73
N PHE A 31 -1.64 -4.99 -2.79
CA PHE A 31 -0.70 -3.92 -3.04
C PHE A 31 0.53 -4.08 -2.15
N SER A 32 1.69 -3.65 -2.61
CA SER A 32 2.82 -3.49 -1.70
C SER A 32 2.54 -2.37 -0.68
N LEU A 33 2.94 -2.57 0.58
CA LEU A 33 2.85 -1.52 1.60
C LEU A 33 3.61 -0.26 1.16
N GLU A 34 4.71 -0.42 0.42
CA GLU A 34 5.48 0.69 -0.14
C GLU A 34 4.70 1.53 -1.16
N SER A 35 3.85 0.90 -1.98
CA SER A 35 2.96 1.63 -2.89
C SER A 35 1.80 2.29 -2.14
N VAL A 36 1.29 1.67 -1.07
CA VAL A 36 0.24 2.27 -0.21
C VAL A 36 0.77 3.49 0.54
N LYS A 37 1.99 3.47 1.07
CA LYS A 37 2.63 4.60 1.78
C LYS A 37 2.63 5.89 0.95
N LYS A 38 2.79 5.80 -0.37
CA LYS A 38 2.78 6.95 -1.29
C LYS A 38 1.44 7.70 -1.33
N LEU A 39 0.32 7.07 -0.89
CA LEU A 39 -0.96 7.76 -0.80
C LEU A 39 -0.95 8.90 0.23
N LYS A 40 -0.15 8.77 1.29
CA LYS A 40 -0.06 9.80 2.34
C LYS A 40 0.39 11.14 1.75
N ASP A 41 1.47 11.11 0.96
CA ASP A 41 2.02 12.32 0.32
C ASP A 41 0.99 12.99 -0.60
N LEU A 42 0.18 12.20 -1.31
CA LEU A 42 -0.85 12.72 -2.22
C LEU A 42 -2.04 13.34 -1.47
N GLN A 43 -2.44 12.73 -0.34
CA GLN A 43 -3.48 13.27 0.52
C GLN A 43 -3.04 14.60 1.16
N GLU A 44 -1.80 14.68 1.64
CA GLU A 44 -1.23 15.93 2.18
C GLU A 44 -1.17 17.03 1.10
N LEU A 45 -0.77 16.69 -0.13
CA LEU A 45 -0.78 17.64 -1.25
C LEU A 45 -2.18 18.15 -1.59
N GLN A 46 -3.19 17.27 -1.50
CA GLN A 46 -4.58 17.63 -1.73
C GLN A 46 -5.12 18.54 -0.62
N GLU A 47 -4.80 18.25 0.66
CA GLU A 47 -5.18 19.09 1.80
C GLU A 47 -4.55 20.50 1.73
N LEU A 48 -3.34 20.63 1.16
CA LEU A 48 -2.69 21.93 0.94
C LEU A 48 -3.32 22.73 -0.21
N GLN A 49 -3.82 22.07 -1.26
CA GLN A 49 -4.44 22.74 -2.41
C GLN A 49 -5.90 23.13 -2.17
N GLU A 50 -6.63 22.40 -1.34
CA GLU A 50 -8.04 22.65 -0.99
C GLU A 50 -8.17 23.04 0.49
N PRO A 51 -7.83 24.30 0.86
CA PRO A 51 -8.02 24.75 2.22
C PRO A 51 -9.52 24.96 2.48
N ARG A 52 -10.11 24.02 3.24
CA ARG A 52 -11.41 24.10 3.94
C ARG A 52 -12.65 23.58 3.20
N ILE A 53 -12.72 22.27 2.98
CA ILE A 53 -14.03 21.57 3.05
C ILE A 53 -13.93 20.53 4.17
N PRO A 54 -14.82 20.54 5.18
CA PRO A 54 -14.86 19.46 6.17
C PRO A 54 -15.01 18.14 5.43
N ARG A 55 -14.17 17.14 5.75
CA ARG A 55 -14.22 15.76 5.24
C ARG A 55 -15.68 15.37 4.96
N ASN A 56 -16.12 15.54 3.72
CA ASN A 56 -17.43 15.06 3.32
C ASN A 56 -17.16 13.65 2.82
N PRO A 57 -17.66 12.60 3.49
CA PRO A 57 -17.37 11.21 3.13
C PRO A 57 -17.96 10.79 1.76
N GLY A 58 -18.59 11.72 1.03
CA GLY A 58 -19.20 11.50 -0.28
C GLY A 58 -18.40 12.11 -1.43
N GLY A 59 -17.62 11.27 -2.12
CA GLY A 59 -17.66 11.21 -3.59
C GLY A 59 -16.61 11.95 -4.42
N HIS A 60 -15.85 12.93 -3.91
CA HIS A 60 -15.00 13.78 -4.76
C HIS A 60 -13.48 13.61 -4.64
N ILE A 61 -12.97 12.80 -3.72
CA ILE A 61 -11.54 12.76 -3.40
C ILE A 61 -10.76 11.79 -4.32
N ALA A 62 -11.32 10.62 -4.61
CA ALA A 62 -10.71 9.56 -5.41
C ALA A 62 -10.54 9.94 -6.87
N SER A 63 -11.52 10.62 -7.46
CA SER A 63 -11.43 11.06 -8.86
C SER A 63 -10.29 12.06 -9.07
N ASN A 64 -9.98 12.88 -8.06
CA ASN A 64 -8.87 13.83 -8.13
C ASN A 64 -7.52 13.12 -7.94
N LEU A 65 -7.41 12.23 -6.93
CA LEU A 65 -6.16 11.51 -6.66
C LEU A 65 -5.71 10.62 -7.82
N CYS A 66 -6.64 9.89 -8.45
CA CYS A 66 -6.35 9.00 -9.58
C CYS A 66 -5.83 9.74 -10.83
N SER A 67 -6.06 11.05 -10.93
CA SER A 67 -5.59 11.87 -12.06
C SER A 67 -4.17 12.42 -11.85
N LEU A 68 -3.63 12.31 -10.63
CA LEU A 68 -2.31 12.82 -10.31
C LEU A 68 -1.23 11.99 -11.02
N PRO A 69 -0.24 12.65 -11.67
CA PRO A 69 0.85 11.94 -12.35
C PRO A 69 1.75 11.15 -11.37
N THR A 70 1.72 11.51 -10.09
CA THR A 70 2.44 10.84 -8.99
C THR A 70 1.64 9.71 -8.34
N PHE A 71 0.43 9.42 -8.83
CA PHE A 71 -0.41 8.35 -8.30
C PHE A 71 0.25 6.97 -8.52
N PRO A 72 0.28 6.07 -7.51
CA PRO A 72 1.00 4.80 -7.63
C PRO A 72 0.42 3.90 -8.72
N GLU A 73 1.30 3.38 -9.61
CA GLU A 73 0.91 2.50 -10.71
C GLU A 73 0.16 1.24 -10.23
N GLU A 74 0.60 0.64 -9.12
CA GLU A 74 -0.04 -0.54 -8.52
C GLU A 74 -1.50 -0.29 -8.12
N LEU A 75 -1.85 0.95 -7.75
CA LEU A 75 -3.18 1.30 -7.28
C LEU A 75 -4.10 1.79 -8.42
N LYS A 76 -3.58 2.05 -9.62
CA LYS A 76 -4.38 2.54 -10.76
C LYS A 76 -5.58 1.66 -11.13
N PRO A 77 -5.54 0.32 -10.99
CA PRO A 77 -6.72 -0.51 -11.23
C PRO A 77 -7.93 -0.10 -10.37
N LEU A 78 -7.70 0.34 -9.12
CA LEU A 78 -8.76 0.79 -8.21
C LEU A 78 -9.57 1.95 -8.77
N CYS A 79 -8.95 2.83 -9.56
CA CYS A 79 -9.60 4.01 -10.11
C CYS A 79 -10.74 3.68 -11.09
N LYS A 80 -10.86 2.42 -11.53
CA LYS A 80 -11.95 1.93 -12.38
C LYS A 80 -13.11 1.34 -11.57
N GLU A 81 -12.90 1.10 -10.27
CA GLU A 81 -13.88 0.48 -9.41
C GLU A 81 -14.94 1.48 -8.95
N SER A 82 -16.19 1.02 -8.87
CA SER A 82 -17.30 1.86 -8.41
C SER A 82 -17.15 2.34 -6.96
N ASN A 83 -16.44 1.57 -6.14
CA ASN A 83 -16.13 1.86 -4.74
C ASN A 83 -14.67 2.33 -4.53
N ALA A 84 -14.01 2.85 -5.58
CA ALA A 84 -12.62 3.33 -5.53
C ALA A 84 -12.36 4.27 -4.35
N GLN A 85 -13.30 5.18 -4.07
CA GLN A 85 -13.21 6.12 -2.95
C GLN A 85 -13.08 5.42 -1.60
N GLU A 86 -13.96 4.47 -1.31
CA GLU A 86 -13.96 3.77 -0.04
C GLU A 86 -12.69 2.94 0.15
N ILE A 87 -12.20 2.32 -0.93
CA ILE A 87 -10.94 1.57 -0.92
C ILE A 87 -9.77 2.52 -0.66
N LEU A 88 -9.70 3.64 -1.38
CA LEU A 88 -8.63 4.63 -1.21
C LEU A 88 -8.64 5.28 0.18
N ASP A 89 -9.81 5.47 0.79
CA ASP A 89 -9.91 5.97 2.17
C ASP A 89 -9.34 4.95 3.17
N ARG A 90 -9.65 3.66 3.01
CA ARG A 90 -9.06 2.60 3.85
C ARG A 90 -7.56 2.48 3.66
N LEU A 91 -7.09 2.49 2.42
CA LEU A 91 -5.65 2.46 2.11
C LEU A 91 -4.95 3.73 2.61
N GLY A 92 -5.60 4.88 2.56
CA GLY A 92 -5.11 6.13 3.14
C GLY A 92 -4.94 6.06 4.65
N ALA A 93 -5.88 5.43 5.37
CA ALA A 93 -5.73 5.19 6.80
C ALA A 93 -4.51 4.31 7.13
N ILE A 94 -4.23 3.29 6.30
CA ILE A 94 -3.02 2.46 6.41
C ILE A 94 -1.77 3.28 6.07
N ALA A 95 -1.82 4.13 5.05
CA ALA A 95 -0.71 5.00 4.67
C ALA A 95 -0.36 6.04 5.76
N ALA A 96 -1.36 6.49 6.52
CA ALA A 96 -1.17 7.42 7.63
C ALA A 96 -0.39 6.78 8.80
N ASP A 97 -0.61 5.49 9.07
CA ASP A 97 0.10 4.70 10.07
C ASP A 97 0.51 3.30 9.52
N PRO A 98 1.59 3.25 8.70
CA PRO A 98 2.00 2.02 8.05
C PRO A 98 2.60 1.00 9.03
N SER A 99 3.00 1.44 10.23
CA SER A 99 3.61 0.58 11.25
C SER A 99 2.68 -0.56 11.66
N THR A 100 1.36 -0.32 11.63
CA THR A 100 0.32 -1.33 11.88
C THR A 100 0.40 -2.52 10.93
N CYS A 101 0.77 -2.28 9.66
CA CYS A 101 0.99 -3.35 8.70
C CYS A 101 2.37 -3.99 8.82
N GLU A 102 3.41 -3.24 9.22
CA GLU A 102 4.75 -3.79 9.45
C GLU A 102 4.79 -4.81 10.59
N ILE A 103 3.96 -4.63 11.62
CA ILE A 103 3.79 -5.59 12.72
C ILE A 103 2.59 -6.52 12.55
N CYS A 104 1.91 -6.45 11.39
CA CYS A 104 0.71 -7.25 11.08
C CYS A 104 -0.39 -7.21 12.15
N ALA A 105 -0.66 -6.02 12.65
CA ALA A 105 -1.76 -5.77 13.57
C ALA A 105 -3.15 -5.83 12.88
N TYR A 106 -3.20 -5.69 11.54
CA TYR A 106 -4.44 -5.76 10.77
C TYR A 106 -4.49 -6.97 9.85
N ALA A 107 -5.68 -7.57 9.73
CA ALA A 107 -5.96 -8.70 8.83
C ALA A 107 -5.77 -8.37 7.35
N ALA A 108 -5.77 -7.07 7.00
CA ALA A 108 -5.44 -6.61 5.66
C ALA A 108 -3.96 -6.82 5.31
N CYS A 109 -3.07 -6.97 6.29
CA CYS A 109 -1.62 -7.03 6.06
C CYS A 109 -1.13 -8.48 6.05
N ALA A 110 -0.27 -8.84 5.11
CA ALA A 110 0.31 -10.18 4.96
C ALA A 110 1.80 -10.09 4.59
N GLY A 111 2.59 -11.14 4.88
CA GLY A 111 4.01 -11.19 4.48
C GLY A 111 4.99 -10.80 5.59
N CYS A 112 4.48 -10.49 6.78
CA CYS A 112 5.03 -10.98 8.03
C CYS A 112 4.62 -12.47 8.24
#